data_AF-A0A1C5SJT9-F1
#
_entry.id   AF-A0A1C5SJT9-F1
#
_cell.length_a   1.000
_cell.length_b   1.000
_cell.length_c   1.000
_cell.angle_alpha   90.00
_cell.angle_beta   90.00
_cell.angle_gamma   90.00
#
_symmetry.space_group_name_H-M   'P 1'
#
loop_
_entity.id
_entity.type
_entity.pdbx_description
1 polymer ?
#
loop_
_entity_poly.entity_id
_entity_poly.type
_entity_poly.pdbx_seq_one_letter_code
_entity_poly.pdbx_strand_id
1 'polypeptide(L)'
;MYAVNTYEQIERQERELNENHIIILLFVRPTSVGAQEIINEFSYLHHDSREYCSIYAVGYTDGPNEFGYSRKVEGVDGVAWYYSDKEFIDFKEKLGKRIKWRYSGENELIVLQSNIDGKNILNFQNYVAINISEGLRQEYICSYQNFMESLIESSKSEVEASTAINRATRLSIKKVAIESLRSIKRIPAPIEKVIENKIFYKTAHNHL
;
A
#
# COMPACT_ATOMS: atom_id res chain seq x y z
N MET A 1 -10.64 -1.64 1.16
CA MET A 1 -9.94 -0.49 0.52
C MET A 1 -10.69 0.82 0.77
N TYR A 2 -9.96 1.90 1.04
CA TYR A 2 -10.51 3.18 1.51
C TYR A 2 -9.86 4.38 0.81
N ALA A 3 -10.65 5.43 0.57
CA ALA A 3 -10.15 6.72 0.12
C ALA A 3 -9.58 7.49 1.31
N VAL A 4 -8.41 8.12 1.15
CA VAL A 4 -7.83 8.93 2.22
C VAL A 4 -7.07 10.14 1.70
N ASN A 5 -7.18 11.26 2.41
CA ASN A 5 -6.35 12.46 2.18
C ASN A 5 -5.52 12.90 3.40
N THR A 6 -5.73 12.30 4.57
CA THR A 6 -4.98 12.64 5.79
C THR A 6 -4.49 11.41 6.54
N TYR A 7 -3.37 11.56 7.26
CA TYR A 7 -2.81 10.48 8.07
C TYR A 7 -3.75 10.15 9.24
N GLU A 8 -4.39 11.17 9.79
CA GLU A 8 -5.33 11.10 10.91
C GLU A 8 -6.59 10.28 10.57
N GLN A 9 -7.07 10.33 9.33
CA GLN A 9 -8.18 9.47 8.88
C GLN A 9 -7.81 7.99 8.91
N ILE A 10 -6.61 7.63 8.44
CA ILE A 10 -6.13 6.24 8.57
C ILE A 10 -6.08 5.86 10.05
N GLU A 11 -5.54 6.72 10.91
CA GLU A 11 -5.45 6.37 12.33
C GLU A 11 -6.81 6.15 12.98
N ARG A 12 -7.81 6.98 12.63
CA ARG A 12 -9.18 6.80 13.12
C ARG A 12 -9.76 5.48 12.62
N GLN A 13 -9.64 5.21 11.33
CA GLN A 13 -10.18 4.00 10.71
C GLN A 13 -9.56 2.72 11.27
N GLU A 14 -8.23 2.68 11.40
CA GLU A 14 -7.52 1.53 11.96
C GLU A 14 -7.83 1.30 13.44
N ARG A 15 -8.12 2.37 14.20
CA ARG A 15 -8.60 2.24 15.59
C ARG A 15 -10.01 1.68 15.67
N GLU A 16 -10.87 2.01 14.70
CA GLU A 16 -12.24 1.48 14.62
C GLU A 16 -12.24 0.01 14.21
N LEU A 17 -11.38 -0.39 13.27
CA LEU A 17 -11.19 -1.78 12.88
C LEU A 17 -10.62 -2.61 14.04
N ASN A 18 -9.66 -2.05 14.79
CA ASN A 18 -9.07 -2.70 15.96
C ASN A 18 -8.50 -4.10 15.63
N GLU A 19 -7.83 -4.21 14.48
CA GLU A 19 -7.25 -5.45 13.94
C GLU A 19 -5.72 -5.34 13.80
N ASN A 20 -5.01 -6.46 14.05
CA ASN A 20 -3.57 -6.57 13.83
C ASN A 20 -3.33 -7.16 12.43
N HIS A 21 -3.16 -6.30 11.43
CA HIS A 21 -3.12 -6.71 10.03
C HIS A 21 -2.11 -5.89 9.20
N ILE A 22 -2.03 -6.18 7.91
CA ILE A 22 -1.16 -5.47 6.97
C ILE A 22 -1.84 -4.19 6.46
N ILE A 23 -1.11 -3.08 6.43
CA ILE A 23 -1.59 -1.80 5.88
C ILE A 23 -0.82 -1.49 4.61
N ILE A 24 -1.54 -1.14 3.55
CA ILE A 24 -1.00 -0.76 2.25
C ILE A 24 -1.41 0.67 1.95
N LEU A 25 -0.45 1.58 1.89
CA LEU A 25 -0.65 2.93 1.38
C LEU A 25 -0.35 2.94 -0.12
N LEU A 26 -1.35 3.21 -0.94
CA LEU A 26 -1.25 3.20 -2.40
C LEU A 26 -1.15 4.64 -2.93
N PHE A 27 -0.03 4.94 -3.58
CA PHE A 27 0.28 6.25 -4.16
C PHE A 27 0.11 6.23 -5.67
N VAL A 28 -1.10 6.52 -6.14
CA VAL A 28 -1.45 6.49 -7.57
C VAL A 28 -2.20 7.76 -7.93
N ARG A 29 -1.64 8.54 -8.86
CA ARG A 29 -2.28 9.74 -9.39
C ARG A 29 -3.01 9.35 -10.67
N PRO A 30 -4.27 9.78 -10.92
CA PRO A 30 -4.99 9.33 -12.11
C PRO A 30 -4.38 9.83 -13.44
N THR A 31 -3.41 10.76 -13.40
CA THR A 31 -2.63 11.19 -14.56
C THR A 31 -1.34 10.40 -14.79
N SER A 32 -0.93 9.55 -13.84
CA SER A 32 0.30 8.76 -13.97
C SER A 32 0.12 7.67 -15.03
N VAL A 33 1.21 7.32 -15.72
CA VAL A 33 1.23 6.19 -16.65
C VAL A 33 0.89 4.91 -15.89
N GLY A 34 -0.01 4.08 -16.42
CA GLY A 34 -0.44 2.83 -15.79
C GLY A 34 -1.40 3.01 -14.59
N ALA A 35 -1.88 4.22 -14.33
CA ALA A 35 -2.75 4.49 -13.19
C ALA A 35 -4.17 3.93 -13.36
N GLN A 36 -4.69 3.91 -14.59
CA GLN A 36 -6.06 3.46 -14.83
C GLN A 36 -6.20 1.96 -14.57
N GLU A 37 -5.20 1.18 -14.92
CA GLU A 37 -5.11 -0.25 -14.61
C GLU A 37 -5.09 -0.53 -13.11
N ILE A 38 -4.62 0.43 -12.30
CA ILE A 38 -4.64 0.32 -10.84
C ILE A 38 -6.00 0.77 -10.28
N ILE A 39 -6.51 1.91 -10.74
CA ILE A 39 -7.77 2.49 -10.27
C ILE A 39 -8.95 1.55 -10.56
N ASN A 40 -8.95 0.88 -11.70
CA ASN A 40 -9.99 -0.09 -12.07
C ASN A 40 -10.07 -1.29 -11.11
N GLU A 41 -9.03 -1.55 -10.32
CA GLU A 41 -9.00 -2.66 -9.37
C GLU A 41 -9.50 -2.27 -7.97
N PHE A 42 -9.85 -1.00 -7.72
CA PHE A 42 -10.19 -0.53 -6.37
C PHE A 42 -11.33 -1.33 -5.74
N SER A 43 -12.39 -1.60 -6.51
CA SER A 43 -13.53 -2.39 -6.03
C SER A 43 -13.13 -3.84 -5.77
N TYR A 44 -12.35 -4.45 -6.66
CA TYR A 44 -11.87 -5.81 -6.49
C TYR A 44 -11.03 -5.94 -5.22
N LEU A 45 -10.03 -5.07 -5.07
CA LEU A 45 -9.12 -5.03 -3.93
C LEU A 45 -9.84 -4.72 -2.62
N HIS A 46 -10.94 -3.98 -2.65
CA HIS A 46 -11.76 -3.76 -1.46
C HIS A 46 -12.34 -5.07 -0.91
N HIS A 47 -12.88 -5.91 -1.79
CA HIS A 47 -13.52 -7.17 -1.40
C HIS A 47 -12.51 -8.28 -1.10
N ASP A 48 -11.37 -8.28 -1.80
CA ASP A 48 -10.36 -9.32 -1.64
C ASP A 48 -9.52 -9.14 -0.37
N SER A 49 -9.26 -7.90 0.05
CA SER A 49 -8.38 -7.60 1.20
C SER A 49 -8.90 -8.12 2.54
N ARG A 50 -10.24 -8.18 2.72
CA ARG A 50 -10.95 -8.63 3.94
C ARG A 50 -10.33 -8.04 5.22
N GLU A 51 -10.22 -8.82 6.29
CA GLU A 51 -9.60 -8.49 7.58
C GLU A 51 -8.06 -8.64 7.57
N TYR A 52 -7.47 -9.10 6.46
CA TYR A 52 -6.02 -9.40 6.39
C TYR A 52 -5.19 -8.18 5.99
N CYS A 53 -5.78 -7.25 5.24
CA CYS A 53 -5.15 -5.98 4.98
C CYS A 53 -6.12 -4.83 4.72
N SER A 54 -5.72 -3.63 5.15
CA SER A 54 -6.34 -2.37 4.77
C SER A 54 -5.54 -1.69 3.67
N ILE A 55 -6.20 -1.35 2.57
CA ILE A 55 -5.60 -0.65 1.43
C ILE A 55 -6.14 0.77 1.38
N TYR A 56 -5.26 1.76 1.35
CA TYR A 56 -5.59 3.19 1.37
C TYR A 56 -5.13 3.88 0.09
N ALA A 57 -6.06 4.38 -0.71
CA ALA A 57 -5.75 5.22 -1.87
C ALA A 57 -5.47 6.65 -1.41
N VAL A 58 -4.20 7.06 -1.46
CA VAL A 58 -3.75 8.37 -0.97
C VAL A 58 -4.13 9.47 -1.95
N GLY A 59 -4.65 10.58 -1.41
CA GLY A 59 -5.07 11.76 -2.18
C GLY A 59 -6.50 11.67 -2.71
N TYR A 60 -7.28 10.70 -2.22
CA TYR A 60 -8.67 10.48 -2.62
C TYR A 60 -9.63 10.77 -1.47
N THR A 61 -10.89 11.05 -1.81
CA THR A 61 -12.03 11.09 -0.90
C THR A 61 -13.26 10.52 -1.61
N ASP A 62 -14.22 9.96 -0.89
CA ASP A 62 -15.56 9.65 -1.38
C ASP A 62 -16.55 10.81 -1.16
N GLY A 63 -16.12 11.88 -0.48
CA GLY A 63 -16.88 13.11 -0.25
C GLY A 63 -16.80 14.09 -1.43
N PRO A 64 -17.89 14.31 -2.19
CA PRO A 64 -17.87 15.13 -3.42
C PRO A 64 -17.49 16.59 -3.21
N ASN A 65 -17.62 17.11 -1.99
CA ASN A 65 -17.40 18.52 -1.65
C ASN A 65 -16.21 18.73 -0.70
N GLU A 66 -15.42 17.70 -0.41
CA GLU A 66 -14.30 17.83 0.51
C GLU A 66 -13.11 18.57 -0.12
N PHE A 67 -12.97 18.52 -1.44
CA PHE A 67 -11.87 19.13 -2.18
C PHE A 67 -12.37 20.31 -3.01
N GLY A 68 -11.60 21.40 -3.05
CA GLY A 68 -11.94 22.56 -3.87
C GLY A 68 -11.87 22.28 -5.38
N TYR A 69 -10.78 21.66 -5.84
CA TYR A 69 -10.64 21.12 -7.19
C TYR A 69 -10.27 19.64 -7.09
N SER A 70 -11.02 18.79 -7.78
CA SER A 70 -10.80 17.36 -7.78
C SER A 70 -11.14 16.72 -9.12
N ARG A 71 -10.51 15.58 -9.38
CA ARG A 71 -10.85 14.71 -10.50
C ARG A 71 -11.72 13.57 -9.99
N LYS A 72 -12.91 13.42 -10.57
CA LYS A 72 -13.76 12.27 -10.32
C LYS A 72 -13.18 11.01 -10.96
N VAL A 73 -13.16 9.92 -10.22
CA VAL A 73 -12.84 8.56 -10.67
C VAL A 73 -13.91 7.59 -10.17
N GLU A 74 -13.94 6.39 -10.73
CA GLU A 74 -14.72 5.29 -10.16
C GLU A 74 -13.97 4.73 -8.95
N GLY A 75 -14.64 4.67 -7.81
CA GLY A 75 -14.12 4.14 -6.55
C GLY A 75 -14.60 2.71 -6.32
N VAL A 76 -14.85 2.38 -5.05
CA VAL A 76 -15.36 1.07 -4.65
C VAL A 76 -16.85 0.95 -4.94
N ASP A 77 -17.28 -0.19 -5.48
CA ASP A 77 -18.68 -0.53 -5.78
C ASP A 77 -19.40 0.52 -6.64
N GLY A 78 -18.67 1.14 -7.57
CA GLY A 78 -19.18 2.18 -8.47
C GLY A 78 -19.42 3.53 -7.79
N VAL A 79 -19.09 3.68 -6.51
CA VAL A 79 -19.18 4.95 -5.79
C VAL A 79 -18.14 5.92 -6.35
N ALA A 80 -18.55 7.16 -6.59
CA ALA A 80 -17.68 8.21 -7.09
C ALA A 80 -16.62 8.57 -6.04
N TRP A 81 -15.34 8.48 -6.41
CA TRP A 81 -14.23 9.03 -5.63
C TRP A 81 -13.66 10.25 -6.32
N TYR A 82 -12.97 11.09 -5.55
CA TYR A 82 -12.46 12.38 -5.97
C TYR A 82 -10.99 12.47 -5.59
N TYR A 83 -10.11 12.68 -6.57
CA TYR A 83 -8.68 12.82 -6.38
C TYR A 83 -8.27 14.30 -6.40
N SER A 84 -7.33 14.69 -5.52
CA SER A 84 -6.72 16.02 -5.51
C SER A 84 -5.19 15.94 -5.44
N ASP A 85 -4.51 16.60 -6.39
CA ASP A 85 -3.04 16.71 -6.37
C ASP A 85 -2.54 17.43 -5.12
N LYS A 86 -3.26 18.44 -4.64
CA LYS A 86 -2.89 19.17 -3.42
C LYS A 86 -2.89 18.23 -2.22
N GLU A 87 -3.97 17.49 -2.04
CA GLU A 87 -4.15 16.58 -0.91
C GLU A 87 -3.13 15.43 -0.96
N PHE A 88 -2.88 14.88 -2.16
CA PHE A 88 -1.83 13.89 -2.38
C PHE A 88 -0.44 14.43 -1.99
N ILE A 89 -0.11 15.66 -2.39
CA ILE A 89 1.18 16.30 -2.08
C ILE A 89 1.30 16.56 -0.57
N ASP A 90 0.27 17.11 0.06
CA ASP A 90 0.28 17.39 1.49
C ASP A 90 0.44 16.10 2.30
N PHE A 91 -0.25 15.02 1.93
CA PHE A 91 -0.09 13.71 2.57
C PHE A 91 1.32 13.15 2.38
N LYS A 92 1.83 13.08 1.13
CA LYS A 92 3.16 12.49 0.87
C LYS A 92 4.27 13.26 1.58
N GLU A 93 4.16 14.59 1.69
CA GLU A 93 5.17 15.42 2.35
C GLU A 93 5.17 15.22 3.86
N LYS A 94 3.99 15.15 4.48
CA LYS A 94 3.86 14.81 5.90
C LYS A 94 4.45 13.42 6.18
N LEU A 95 4.12 12.43 5.36
CA LEU A 95 4.67 11.09 5.50
C LEU A 95 6.19 11.08 5.30
N GLY A 96 6.70 11.71 4.25
CA GLY A 96 8.13 11.76 3.95
C GLY A 96 8.94 12.40 5.09
N LYS A 97 8.43 13.48 5.71
CA LYS A 97 9.04 14.09 6.91
C LYS A 97 9.09 13.12 8.10
N ARG A 98 8.10 12.25 8.24
CA ARG A 98 7.98 11.30 9.36
C ARG A 98 8.90 10.09 9.21
N ILE A 99 8.99 9.52 8.01
CA ILE A 99 9.65 8.21 7.80
C ILE A 99 10.89 8.25 6.91
N LYS A 100 11.32 9.45 6.46
CA LYS A 100 12.45 9.65 5.53
C LYS A 100 12.31 8.91 4.20
N TRP A 101 11.09 8.50 3.85
CA TRP A 101 10.73 8.04 2.51
C TRP A 101 10.62 9.23 1.56
N ARG A 102 10.99 9.01 0.30
CA ARG A 102 10.80 9.97 -0.79
C ARG A 102 10.01 9.31 -1.90
N TYR A 103 8.85 9.90 -2.21
CA TYR A 103 8.04 9.55 -3.36
C TYR A 103 8.87 9.58 -4.64
N SER A 104 8.81 8.49 -5.40
CA SER A 104 9.54 8.25 -6.65
C SER A 104 9.09 9.16 -7.79
N GLY A 105 7.84 9.64 -7.75
CA GLY A 105 7.18 10.30 -8.87
C GLY A 105 6.26 9.38 -9.69
N GLU A 106 6.36 8.06 -9.45
CA GLU A 106 5.63 7.01 -10.16
C GLU A 106 4.59 6.31 -9.27
N ASN A 107 3.89 5.32 -9.82
CA ASN A 107 2.94 4.55 -9.01
C ASN A 107 3.72 3.66 -8.05
N GLU A 108 3.49 3.82 -6.76
CA GLU A 108 4.17 3.03 -5.73
C GLU A 108 3.24 2.75 -4.56
N LEU A 109 3.62 1.76 -3.75
CA LEU A 109 2.94 1.45 -2.51
C LEU A 109 3.91 1.35 -1.34
N ILE A 110 3.38 1.54 -0.13
CA ILE A 110 4.10 1.29 1.12
C ILE A 110 3.30 0.25 1.91
N VAL A 111 3.94 -0.88 2.19
CA VAL A 111 3.42 -1.94 3.06
C VAL A 111 3.98 -1.75 4.47
N LEU A 112 3.12 -1.80 5.47
CA LEU A 112 3.45 -1.73 6.89
C LEU A 112 2.45 -2.57 7.72
N GLN A 113 2.57 -2.58 9.04
CA GLN A 113 1.60 -3.24 9.93
C GLN A 113 0.83 -2.20 10.75
N SER A 114 -0.43 -2.54 11.08
CA SER A 114 -1.12 -1.87 12.18
C SER A 114 -0.44 -2.19 13.52
N ASN A 115 -0.76 -1.41 14.55
CA ASN A 115 -0.21 -1.53 15.90
C ASN A 115 -1.23 -1.02 16.92
N ILE A 116 -2.26 -1.85 17.16
CA ILE A 116 -3.42 -1.52 18.00
C ILE A 116 -3.00 -1.07 19.41
N ASP A 117 -2.10 -1.82 20.03
CA ASP A 117 -1.63 -1.58 21.40
C ASP A 117 -0.58 -0.44 21.48
N GLY A 118 -0.19 0.09 20.33
CA GLY A 118 0.82 1.11 20.20
C GLY A 118 0.29 2.53 20.40
N LYS A 119 1.18 3.41 20.87
CA LYS A 119 0.93 4.86 20.83
C LYS A 119 0.62 5.35 19.41
N ASN A 120 1.31 4.79 18.41
CA ASN A 120 1.05 5.02 16.99
C ASN A 120 0.47 3.75 16.40
N ILE A 121 -0.74 3.87 15.83
CA ILE A 121 -1.45 2.77 15.18
C ILE A 121 -0.76 2.31 13.90
N LEU A 122 -0.01 3.19 13.23
CA LEU A 122 0.82 2.83 12.07
C LEU A 122 2.27 2.58 12.48
N ASN A 123 2.75 1.36 12.26
CA ASN A 123 4.13 0.98 12.59
C ASN A 123 5.07 1.16 11.39
N PHE A 124 5.78 2.28 11.39
CA PHE A 124 6.79 2.59 10.37
C PHE A 124 8.20 2.07 10.67
N GLN A 125 8.41 1.29 11.74
CA GLN A 125 9.73 0.74 12.03
C GLN A 125 10.15 -0.33 11.01
N ASN A 126 9.19 -1.01 10.37
CA ASN A 126 9.45 -2.12 9.44
C ASN A 126 8.61 -2.03 8.17
N TYR A 127 8.54 -0.87 7.53
CA TYR A 127 7.83 -0.77 6.25
C TYR A 127 8.70 -1.24 5.07
N VAL A 128 8.01 -1.60 3.98
CA VAL A 128 8.57 -1.83 2.66
C VAL A 128 7.88 -0.91 1.67
N ALA A 129 8.65 -0.17 0.87
CA ALA A 129 8.11 0.63 -0.24
C ALA A 129 8.47 -0.03 -1.58
N ILE A 130 7.50 -0.13 -2.47
CA ILE A 130 7.60 -0.82 -3.76
C ILE A 130 7.15 0.12 -4.87
N ASN A 131 8.06 0.46 -5.78
CA ASN A 131 7.72 1.17 -7.01
C ASN A 131 7.13 0.18 -8.03
N ILE A 132 5.81 0.25 -8.20
CA ILE A 132 5.05 -0.65 -9.09
C ILE A 132 5.48 -0.42 -10.53
N SER A 133 5.66 0.83 -10.94
CA SER A 133 6.07 1.18 -12.30
C SER A 133 7.45 0.64 -12.66
N GLU A 134 8.43 0.74 -11.74
CA GLU A 134 9.75 0.14 -11.93
C GLU A 134 9.67 -1.39 -11.94
N GLY A 135 8.86 -1.99 -11.07
CA GLY A 135 8.67 -3.44 -11.02
C GLY A 135 8.12 -4.02 -12.32
N LEU A 136 7.15 -3.34 -12.93
CA LEU A 136 6.61 -3.69 -14.25
C LEU A 136 7.67 -3.51 -15.35
N ARG A 137 8.42 -2.40 -15.32
CA ARG A 137 9.44 -2.07 -16.34
C ARG A 137 10.60 -3.07 -16.35
N GLN A 138 11.02 -3.53 -15.16
CA GLN A 138 12.09 -4.52 -15.00
C GLN A 138 11.58 -5.97 -15.04
N GLU A 139 10.28 -6.17 -15.28
CA GLU A 139 9.60 -7.47 -15.29
C GLU A 139 9.70 -8.23 -13.95
N TYR A 140 10.02 -7.53 -12.85
CA TYR A 140 9.95 -8.10 -11.50
C TYR A 140 8.51 -8.38 -11.07
N ILE A 141 7.57 -7.61 -11.65
CA ILE A 141 6.13 -7.78 -11.53
C ILE A 141 5.58 -8.01 -12.94
N CYS A 142 4.76 -9.04 -13.13
CA CYS A 142 4.13 -9.33 -14.42
C CYS A 142 2.95 -8.40 -14.73
N SER A 143 2.11 -8.13 -13.73
CA SER A 143 1.02 -7.15 -13.79
C SER A 143 0.70 -6.66 -12.38
N TYR A 144 0.08 -5.48 -12.29
CA TYR A 144 -0.37 -4.95 -11.01
C TYR A 144 -1.32 -5.91 -10.30
N GLN A 145 -2.30 -6.45 -11.04
CA GLN A 145 -3.30 -7.39 -10.53
C GLN A 145 -2.64 -8.63 -9.91
N ASN A 146 -1.73 -9.27 -10.65
CA ASN A 146 -1.08 -10.49 -10.16
C ASN A 146 -0.22 -10.21 -8.92
N PHE A 147 0.46 -9.06 -8.88
CA PHE A 147 1.24 -8.69 -7.71
C PHE A 147 0.36 -8.37 -6.49
N MET A 148 -0.75 -7.65 -6.67
CA MET A 148 -1.66 -7.36 -5.56
C MET A 148 -2.33 -8.63 -5.02
N GLU A 149 -2.77 -9.53 -5.89
CA GLU A 149 -3.29 -10.86 -5.51
C GLU A 149 -2.28 -11.61 -4.63
N SER A 150 -1.03 -11.72 -5.12
CA SER A 150 0.06 -12.34 -4.39
C SER A 150 0.37 -11.65 -3.06
N LEU A 151 0.24 -10.32 -3.00
CA LEU A 151 0.47 -9.53 -1.79
C LEU A 151 -0.64 -9.74 -0.75
N ILE A 152 -1.90 -9.80 -1.17
CA ILE A 152 -3.04 -10.09 -0.29
C ILE A 152 -2.94 -11.52 0.25
N GLU A 153 -2.67 -12.51 -0.59
CA GLU A 153 -2.52 -13.91 -0.14
C GLU A 153 -1.33 -14.09 0.82
N SER A 154 -0.22 -13.38 0.55
CA SER A 154 0.93 -13.37 1.48
C SER A 154 0.60 -12.67 2.81
N SER A 155 -0.22 -11.61 2.78
CA SER A 155 -0.68 -10.91 3.98
C SER A 155 -1.56 -11.83 4.82
N LYS A 156 -2.54 -12.49 4.20
CA LYS A 156 -3.39 -13.49 4.83
C LYS A 156 -2.58 -14.59 5.50
N SER A 157 -1.64 -15.19 4.77
CA SER A 157 -0.78 -16.26 5.28
C SER A 157 0.02 -15.83 6.51
N GLU A 158 0.55 -14.60 6.52
CA GLU A 158 1.30 -14.07 7.66
C GLU A 158 0.41 -13.74 8.87
N VAL A 159 -0.77 -13.14 8.64
CA VAL A 159 -1.74 -12.82 9.69
C VAL A 159 -2.24 -14.10 10.35
N GLU A 160 -2.67 -15.10 9.57
CA GLU A 160 -3.15 -16.39 10.09
C GLU A 160 -2.06 -17.12 10.87
N ALA A 161 -0.82 -17.16 10.36
CA ALA A 161 0.31 -17.75 11.05
C ALA A 161 0.64 -17.02 12.37
N SER A 162 0.55 -15.69 12.39
CA SER A 162 0.79 -14.89 13.59
C SER A 162 -0.25 -15.17 14.68
N THR A 163 -1.53 -15.24 14.28
CA THR A 163 -2.66 -15.56 15.16
C THR A 163 -2.54 -16.97 15.74
N ALA A 164 -2.21 -17.98 14.93
CA ALA A 164 -2.07 -19.36 15.39
C ALA A 164 -0.98 -19.56 16.45
N ILE A 165 0.07 -18.73 16.45
CA ILE A 165 1.23 -18.86 17.35
C ILE A 165 1.10 -17.90 18.56
N ASN A 166 -0.01 -17.17 18.71
CA ASN A 166 -0.19 -16.09 19.70
C ASN A 166 0.98 -15.08 19.68
N ARG A 167 1.60 -14.86 18.51
CA ARG A 167 2.62 -13.81 18.33
C ARG A 167 1.89 -12.48 18.20
N ALA A 168 1.39 -12.00 19.33
CA ALA A 168 0.32 -11.01 19.39
C ALA A 168 0.58 -9.65 18.72
N THR A 169 1.76 -9.32 18.17
CA THR A 169 2.02 -7.90 17.80
C THR A 169 2.93 -7.62 16.60
N ARG A 170 3.68 -8.59 16.05
CA ARG A 170 4.68 -8.26 15.01
C ARG A 170 4.63 -9.18 13.80
N LEU A 171 4.08 -8.63 12.72
CA LEU A 171 4.05 -9.23 11.39
C LEU A 171 5.38 -8.97 10.68
N SER A 172 5.84 -9.94 9.87
CA SER A 172 7.04 -9.77 9.07
C SER A 172 6.72 -9.13 7.72
N ILE A 173 6.66 -7.80 7.68
CA ILE A 173 6.38 -7.04 6.44
C ILE A 173 7.36 -7.36 5.31
N LYS A 174 8.65 -7.51 5.64
CA LYS A 174 9.67 -7.92 4.67
C LYS A 174 9.37 -9.31 4.10
N LYS A 175 8.92 -10.26 4.92
CA LYS A 175 8.56 -11.59 4.47
C LYS A 175 7.33 -11.53 3.56
N VAL A 176 6.28 -10.82 3.96
CA VAL A 176 5.07 -10.61 3.14
C VAL A 176 5.42 -10.09 1.75
N ALA A 177 6.23 -9.03 1.67
CA ALA A 177 6.67 -8.47 0.40
C ALA A 177 7.53 -9.44 -0.43
N ILE A 178 8.46 -10.16 0.20
CA ILE A 178 9.33 -11.12 -0.50
C ILE A 178 8.54 -12.32 -1.04
N GLU A 179 7.64 -12.90 -0.24
CA GLU A 179 6.81 -14.02 -0.65
C GLU A 179 5.81 -13.62 -1.74
N SER A 180 5.27 -12.39 -1.67
CA SER A 180 4.43 -11.86 -2.74
C SER A 180 5.16 -11.80 -4.08
N LEU A 181 6.45 -11.45 -4.07
CA LEU A 181 7.27 -11.43 -5.28
C LEU A 181 7.61 -12.85 -5.74
N ARG A 182 8.05 -13.74 -4.83
CA ARG A 182 8.41 -15.13 -5.12
C ARG A 182 7.30 -15.95 -5.76
N SER A 183 6.05 -15.68 -5.39
CA SER A 183 4.89 -16.38 -5.95
C SER A 183 4.61 -16.03 -7.42
N ILE A 184 5.22 -14.96 -7.95
CA ILE A 184 5.11 -14.58 -9.35
C ILE A 184 5.97 -15.52 -10.20
N LYS A 185 5.33 -16.33 -11.05
CA LYS A 185 5.94 -17.44 -11.81
C LYS A 185 7.07 -17.06 -12.79
N ARG A 186 7.39 -15.78 -12.97
CA ARG A 186 8.30 -15.28 -14.03
C ARG A 186 9.25 -14.17 -13.56
N ILE A 187 9.83 -14.27 -12.37
CA ILE A 187 10.86 -13.29 -11.99
C ILE A 187 12.13 -13.53 -12.84
N PRO A 188 12.65 -12.53 -13.57
CA PRO A 188 13.79 -12.68 -14.47
C PRO A 188 15.14 -12.84 -13.74
N ALA A 189 15.14 -12.72 -12.41
CA ALA A 189 16.34 -12.78 -11.58
C ALA A 189 16.06 -13.43 -10.21
N PRO A 190 17.09 -13.94 -9.52
CA PRO A 190 16.97 -14.33 -8.11
C PRO A 190 16.40 -13.18 -7.28
N ILE A 191 15.55 -13.52 -6.31
CA ILE A 191 14.83 -12.54 -5.49
C ILE A 191 15.77 -11.58 -4.76
N GLU A 192 16.97 -12.04 -4.41
CA GLU A 192 18.02 -11.24 -3.75
C GLU A 192 18.44 -10.05 -4.61
N LYS A 193 18.61 -10.25 -5.92
CA LYS A 193 18.94 -9.17 -6.87
C LYS A 193 17.78 -8.20 -7.06
N VAL A 194 16.56 -8.71 -7.06
CA VAL A 194 15.35 -7.90 -7.19
C VAL A 194 15.21 -6.93 -6.01
N ILE A 195 15.36 -7.43 -4.77
CA ILE A 195 15.22 -6.59 -3.57
C ILE A 195 16.43 -5.69 -3.29
N GLU A 196 17.55 -5.91 -3.99
CA GLU A 196 18.71 -5.02 -3.98
C GLU A 196 18.49 -3.75 -4.82
N ASN A 197 17.63 -3.80 -5.85
CA ASN A 197 17.28 -2.63 -6.65
C ASN A 197 16.52 -1.59 -5.80
N LYS A 198 17.22 -0.52 -5.40
CA LYS A 198 16.67 0.54 -4.53
C LYS A 198 15.69 1.48 -5.22
N ILE A 199 15.56 1.43 -6.55
CA ILE A 199 14.48 2.15 -7.26
C ILE A 199 13.17 1.38 -7.07
N PHE A 200 13.24 0.06 -7.17
CA PHE A 200 12.10 -0.85 -7.03
C PHE A 200 11.70 -1.09 -5.57
N TYR A 201 12.65 -1.50 -4.72
CA TYR A 201 12.39 -2.03 -3.38
C TYR A 201 13.19 -1.28 -2.31
N LYS A 202 12.49 -0.64 -1.37
CA LYS A 202 13.09 0.08 -0.24
C LYS A 202 12.52 -0.42 1.08
N THR A 203 13.32 -0.35 2.14
CA THR A 203 12.88 -0.70 3.49
C THR A 203 13.21 0.43 4.45
N ALA A 204 12.54 0.47 5.60
CA ALA A 204 12.76 1.45 6.67
C ALA A 204 14.23 1.64 7.11
N HIS A 205 15.10 0.67 6.84
CA HIS A 205 16.50 0.67 7.28
C HIS A 205 17.49 1.09 6.17
N ASN A 206 17.01 1.28 4.93
CA ASN A 206 17.85 1.54 3.76
C ASN A 206 17.69 2.98 3.23
N HIS A 207 17.37 3.95 4.09
CA HIS A 207 17.30 5.39 3.73
C HIS A 207 18.67 6.06 3.81
N LEU A 208 19.60 5.61 2.98
CA LEU A 208 20.83 6.31 2.66
C LEU A 208 21.04 6.30 1.14
#